data_AF-A0AAD6TBC0-F1
#
_entry.id   AF-A0AAD6TBC0-F1
#
_cell.length_a   1.000
_cell.length_b   1.000
_cell.length_c   1.000
_cell.angle_alpha   90.00
_cell.angle_beta   90.00
_cell.angle_gamma   90.00
#
_symmetry.space_group_name_H-M   'P 1'
#
loop_
_entity.id
_entity.type
_entity.pdbx_description
1 polymer ?
#
loop_
_entity_poly.entity_id
_entity_poly.type
_entity_poly.pdbx_seq_one_letter_code
_entity_poly.pdbx_strand_id
1 'polypeptide(L)' 'MECNDPAGVTTSGGALRTTLSAQETYNLSYQGGLVTTWNKVCLHDGRISQYLSRSSFVLPAVYSSPT' A
#
# COMPACT_ATOMS: atom_id res chain seq x y z
N MET A 1 -4.64 15.42 4.86
CA MET A 1 -4.98 14.66 3.64
C MET A 1 -3.70 14.10 3.06
N GLU A 2 -3.77 12.94 2.42
CA GLU A 2 -2.61 12.25 1.84
C GLU A 2 -2.66 12.28 0.31
N CYS A 3 -1.49 12.30 -0.32
CA CYS A 3 -1.34 12.04 -1.74
C CYS A 3 -0.87 10.58 -1.94
N ASN A 4 -1.54 9.82 -2.80
CA ASN A 4 -1.07 8.50 -3.23
C ASN A 4 -0.15 8.67 -4.43
N ASP A 5 1.15 8.52 -4.21
CA ASP A 5 2.19 8.71 -5.21
C ASP A 5 2.98 7.41 -5.44
N PRO A 6 3.27 7.02 -6.69
CA PRO A 6 4.01 5.79 -6.98
C PRO A 6 5.42 5.76 -6.35
N ALA A 7 6.05 6.92 -6.08
CA ALA A 7 7.32 6.99 -5.38
C ALA A 7 7.24 6.53 -3.92
N GLY A 8 6.04 6.51 -3.33
CA GLY A 8 5.78 5.95 -2.00
C GLY A 8 5.77 4.41 -1.96
N VAL A 9 5.90 3.74 -3.12
CA VAL A 9 5.93 2.29 -3.26
C VAL A 9 7.28 1.86 -3.82
N THR A 10 8.00 1.04 -3.06
CA THR A 10 9.30 0.49 -3.48
C THR A 10 9.38 -1.00 -3.18
N THR A 11 10.41 -1.66 -3.71
CA THR A 11 10.77 -3.02 -3.32
C THR A 11 12.17 -3.02 -2.76
N SER A 12 12.39 -3.75 -1.66
CA SER A 12 13.71 -3.86 -1.02
C SER A 12 13.78 -5.10 -0.16
N GLY A 13 14.92 -5.80 -0.18
CA GLY A 13 15.13 -6.99 0.64
C GLY A 13 14.13 -8.14 0.38
N GLY A 14 13.60 -8.23 -0.85
CA GLY A 14 12.59 -9.24 -1.23
C GLY A 14 11.16 -8.94 -0.75
N ALA A 15 10.91 -7.75 -0.20
CA ALA A 15 9.58 -7.34 0.27
C ALA A 15 9.07 -6.11 -0.51
N LEU A 16 7.74 -6.03 -0.66
CA LEU A 16 7.06 -4.79 -1.01
C LEU A 16 7.12 -3.83 0.18
N ARG A 17 7.54 -2.60 -0.06
CA ARG A 17 7.66 -1.57 0.97
C ARG A 17 6.91 -0.31 0.55
N THR A 18 5.85 -0.03 1.28
CA THR A 18 5.10 1.23 1.22
C THR A 18 5.52 2.15 2.35
N THR A 19 5.69 3.43 2.05
CA THR A 19 6.11 4.44 3.02
C THR A 19 5.09 5.57 3.12
N LEU A 20 4.83 6.01 4.34
CA LEU A 20 4.11 7.25 4.62
C LEU A 20 5.12 8.28 5.12
N SER A 21 5.24 9.40 4.41
CA SER A 21 6.17 10.49 4.74
C SER A 21 5.43 11.81 4.92
N ALA A 22 5.84 12.62 5.89
CA ALA A 22 5.39 14.00 6.01
C ALA A 22 6.10 14.83 4.94
N GLN A 23 5.42 15.09 3.83
CA GLN A 23 5.91 15.87 2.71
C GLN A 23 4.74 16.65 2.13
N GLU A 24 4.96 17.94 1.89
CA GLU A 24 3.95 18.81 1.31
C GLU A 24 3.98 18.70 -0.22
N THR A 25 3.02 17.96 -0.77
CA THR A 25 2.88 17.74 -2.22
C THR A 25 1.44 18.03 -2.60
N TYR A 26 1.20 18.83 -3.64
CA TYR A 26 -0.16 19.19 -4.12
C TYR A 26 -1.10 19.75 -3.03
N ASN A 27 -0.57 20.51 -2.06
CA ASN A 27 -1.31 21.01 -0.87
C ASN A 27 -1.80 19.90 0.08
N LEU A 28 -1.15 18.74 0.06
CA LEU A 28 -1.41 17.60 0.95
C LEU A 28 -0.18 17.39 1.83
N SER A 29 -0.38 17.16 3.14
CA SER A 29 0.69 17.15 4.14
C SER A 29 1.47 15.83 4.25
N TYR A 30 0.95 14.79 3.61
CA TYR A 30 1.54 13.46 3.64
C TYR A 30 1.55 12.85 2.25
N GLN A 31 2.60 12.09 1.97
CA GLN A 31 2.71 11.26 0.78
C GLN A 31 2.76 9.80 1.19
N GLY A 32 1.85 9.01 0.63
CA GLY A 32 1.73 7.58 0.85
C GLY A 32 1.87 6.79 -0.44
N GLY A 33 1.81 5.47 -0.34
CA GLY A 33 1.78 4.57 -1.48
C GLY A 33 0.62 3.59 -1.34
N LEU A 34 -0.13 3.43 -2.43
CA LEU A 34 -1.23 2.48 -2.55
C LEU A 34 -0.98 1.59 -3.78
N VAL A 35 -1.10 0.28 -3.59
CA VAL A 35 -1.01 -0.70 -4.68
C VAL A 35 -2.37 -1.33 -4.89
N THR A 36 -2.86 -1.26 -6.13
CA THR A 36 -4.10 -1.91 -6.55
C THR A 36 -3.85 -2.75 -7.79
N THR A 37 -4.56 -3.87 -7.94
CA THR A 37 -4.51 -4.69 -9.14
C THR A 37 -5.56 -4.23 -10.13
N TRP A 38 -5.16 -4.04 -11.39
CA TRP A 38 -6.08 -3.70 -12.47
C TRP A 38 -7.06 -4.83 -12.82
N ASN A 39 -6.63 -6.07 -12.61
CA ASN A 39 -7.44 -7.26 -12.86
C ASN A 39 -8.03 -7.82 -11.57
N LYS A 40 -9.17 -8.49 -11.70
CA LYS A 40 -9.66 -9.40 -10.65
C LYS A 40 -8.74 -10.60 -10.60
N VAL A 41 -8.03 -10.76 -9.48
CA VAL A 41 -7.25 -11.95 -9.22
C VAL A 41 -8.21 -13.08 -8.83
N CYS A 42 -8.38 -14.06 -9.71
CA CYS A 42 -9.21 -15.24 -9.46
C CYS A 42 -8.37 -16.34 -8.79
N LEU A 43 -8.72 -16.71 -7.56
CA LEU A 43 -7.99 -17.69 -6.76
C LEU A 43 -8.79 -18.97 -6.66
N HIS A 44 -8.14 -20.12 -6.80
CA HIS A 44 -8.83 -21.40 -6.85
C HIS A 44 -9.58 -21.72 -5.54
N ASP A 45 -9.00 -21.35 -4.40
CA ASP A 45 -9.59 -21.50 -3.07
C ASP A 45 -10.01 -20.14 -2.45
N GLY A 46 -10.01 -19.06 -3.24
CA GLY A 46 -10.46 -17.74 -2.78
C GLY A 46 -9.60 -17.06 -1.69
N ARG A 47 -8.44 -17.59 -1.33
CA ARG A 47 -7.61 -17.09 -0.20
C ARG A 47 -6.39 -16.32 -0.67
N ILE A 48 -6.23 -15.10 -0.13
CA ILE A 48 -4.99 -14.31 -0.20
C ILE A 48 -4.34 -14.33 1.19
N SER A 49 -3.03 -14.55 1.23
CA SER A 49 -2.23 -14.42 2.45
C SER A 49 -1.13 -13.39 2.25
N GLN A 50 -0.93 -12.54 3.25
CA GLN A 50 0.08 -11.49 3.24
C GLN A 50 0.76 -11.43 4.60
N TYR A 51 2.06 -11.19 4.58
CA TYR A 51 2.85 -10.96 5.79
C TYR A 51 3.12 -9.47 5.91
N LEU A 52 2.64 -8.87 7.00
CA LEU A 52 2.80 -7.44 7.24
C LEU A 52 3.82 -7.24 8.35
N SER A 53 4.85 -6.46 8.06
CA SER A 53 5.74 -5.89 9.06
C SER A 53 5.44 -4.42 9.18
N ARG A 54 5.27 -3.95 10.41
CA ARG A 54 4.74 -2.61 10.69
C ARG A 54 5.81 -1.72 11.32
N SER A 55 5.93 -0.49 10.83
CA SER A 55 6.63 0.57 11.53
C SER A 55 5.76 1.13 12.65
N SER A 56 6.31 1.38 13.83
CA SER A 56 5.61 1.66 15.10
C SER A 56 4.43 2.64 15.02
N PHE A 57 4.44 3.57 14.07
CA PHE A 57 3.49 4.67 13.94
C PHE A 57 2.47 4.53 12.79
N VAL A 58 2.65 3.62 11.84
CA VAL A 58 1.79 3.52 10.64
C VAL A 58 1.09 2.18 10.61
N LEU A 59 -0.23 2.17 10.37
CA LEU A 59 -1.01 0.94 10.23
C LEU A 59 -1.14 0.57 8.74
N PRO A 60 -0.53 -0.52 8.27
CA PRO A 60 -0.80 -1.03 6.93
C PRO A 60 -2.21 -1.61 6.90
N ALA A 61 -2.88 -1.44 5.76
CA ALA A 61 -4.19 -2.01 5.52
C ALA A 61 -4.24 -2.72 4.17
N VAL A 62 -5.01 -3.81 4.14
CA VAL A 62 -5.24 -4.63 2.95
C VAL A 62 -6.75 -4.77 2.79
N TYR A 63 -7.25 -4.45 1.61
CA TYR A 63 -8.67 -4.50 1.30
C TYR A 63 -8.90 -5.31 0.02
N SER A 64 -10.00 -6.07 0.01
CA SER A 64 -10.54 -6.70 -1.19
C SER A 64 -11.85 -5.99 -1.55
N SER A 65 -12.00 -5.59 -2.82
CA SER A 65 -13.27 -5.07 -3.32
C SER A 65 -14.32 -6.19 -3.33
N PRO A 66 -15.52 -6.00 -2.74
CA PRO A 66 -16.63 -6.91 -2.95
C PRO A 66 -17.06 -6.84 -4.41
N THR A 67 -16.97 -7.96 -5.13
CA THR A 67 -17.43 -8.08 -6.52
C THR A 67 -18.91 -8.37 -6.61
#